data_AF-K2E5C2-F1
#
_entry.id   AF-K2E5C2-F1
#
_cell.length_a   1.000
_cell.length_b   1.000
_cell.length_c   1.000
_cell.angle_alpha   90.00
_cell.angle_beta   90.00
_cell.angle_gamma   90.00
#
_symmetry.space_group_name_H-M   'P 1'
#
loop_
_entity.id
_entity.type
_entity.pdbx_description
1 polymer ?
#
loop_
_entity_poly.entity_id
_entity_poly.type
_entity_poly.pdbx_seq_one_letter_code
_entity_poly.pdbx_strand_id
1 'polypeptide(L)'
;MKTIYRILLISILILQISPALAKQTQLVGPVLGGISSNYGYRADPFSGITKSHDGIDIAAAYGAPIYAVQDGYVTRSGWRGGYGLAITIDHHYPDIPGIPRIQTTYGHNSYNYVKVGEYVRRGQVIGLVGSTGRSTGPHLHFEVTYKGRPYPPIDYLTKLPSYVAYIDQYRARTQYTSNKYSNHGQINSYR
;
A
#
# COMPACT_ATOMS: atom_id res chain seq x y z
N MET A 1 11.43 49.69 -38.60
CA MET A 1 11.51 49.16 -37.23
C MET A 1 11.34 47.65 -37.27
N LYS A 2 12.45 46.94 -37.12
CA LYS A 2 12.51 45.47 -36.97
C LYS A 2 12.10 45.12 -35.52
N THR A 3 11.71 43.86 -35.31
CA THR A 3 11.50 43.17 -34.00
C THR A 3 10.04 42.90 -33.62
N ILE A 4 9.34 41.97 -34.29
CA ILE A 4 8.11 41.36 -33.73
C ILE A 4 8.00 39.83 -33.96
N TYR A 5 8.73 39.20 -34.89
CA TYR A 5 8.64 37.74 -35.10
C TYR A 5 9.66 36.92 -34.30
N ARG A 6 9.61 36.97 -32.96
CA ARG A 6 10.47 36.11 -32.13
C ARG A 6 9.87 35.66 -30.79
N ILE A 7 8.53 35.54 -30.68
CA ILE A 7 7.88 34.99 -29.49
C ILE A 7 6.66 34.12 -29.89
N LEU A 8 6.82 33.25 -30.90
CA LEU A 8 5.78 32.26 -31.25
C LEU A 8 6.34 30.86 -31.50
N LEU A 9 7.38 30.48 -30.76
CA LEU A 9 7.99 29.14 -30.84
C LEU A 9 8.34 28.52 -29.46
N ILE A 10 7.92 29.13 -28.35
CA ILE A 10 8.19 28.62 -26.98
C ILE A 10 6.88 28.21 -26.26
N SER A 11 5.76 28.12 -26.97
CA SER A 11 4.45 27.75 -26.37
C SER A 11 3.93 26.36 -26.77
N ILE A 12 4.71 25.54 -27.50
CA ILE A 12 4.37 24.14 -27.82
C ILE A 12 5.56 23.21 -27.50
N LEU A 13 6.17 23.42 -26.33
CA LEU A 13 7.10 22.44 -25.74
C LEU A 13 6.91 22.37 -24.23
N ILE A 14 5.67 22.51 -23.75
CA ILE A 14 5.31 22.04 -22.41
C ILE A 14 4.79 20.61 -22.59
N LEU A 15 5.78 19.72 -22.66
CA LEU A 15 5.74 18.37 -22.13
C LEU A 15 4.46 17.58 -22.46
N GLN A 16 4.47 16.92 -23.62
CA GLN A 16 4.07 15.52 -23.63
C GLN A 16 5.02 14.78 -22.67
N ILE A 17 4.73 14.82 -21.37
CA ILE A 17 5.30 13.86 -20.43
C ILE A 17 4.73 12.54 -20.90
N SER A 18 5.52 11.79 -21.66
CA SER A 18 5.23 10.39 -21.90
C SER A 18 4.92 9.77 -20.54
N PRO A 19 3.83 9.00 -20.36
CA PRO A 19 3.58 8.29 -19.10
C PRO A 19 4.74 7.34 -18.70
N ALA A 20 5.72 7.15 -19.59
CA ALA A 20 6.97 6.45 -19.37
C ALA A 20 7.99 7.17 -18.46
N LEU A 21 7.77 8.43 -18.03
CA LEU A 21 8.62 9.13 -17.06
C LEU A 21 7.97 9.27 -15.66
N ALA A 22 6.89 8.54 -15.38
CA ALA A 22 6.63 8.10 -14.01
C ALA A 22 7.60 6.95 -13.71
N LYS A 23 8.90 7.28 -13.57
CA LYS A 23 9.88 6.33 -13.06
C LYS A 23 9.32 5.90 -11.71
N GLN A 24 8.79 4.69 -11.70
CA GLN A 24 8.24 4.00 -10.57
C GLN A 24 9.30 4.02 -9.47
N THR A 25 9.31 5.07 -8.65
CA THR A 25 9.90 5.02 -7.32
C THR A 25 9.01 4.05 -6.58
N GLN A 26 9.30 2.76 -6.81
CA GLN A 26 8.75 1.66 -6.08
C GLN A 26 9.09 1.98 -4.64
N LEU A 27 8.14 2.56 -3.90
CA LEU A 27 8.16 2.47 -2.45
C LEU A 27 8.17 0.97 -2.17
N VAL A 28 9.34 0.45 -1.82
CA VAL A 28 9.55 -0.96 -1.51
C VAL A 28 8.91 -1.31 -0.15
N GLY A 29 8.48 -0.30 0.61
CA GLY A 29 7.86 -0.47 1.92
C GLY A 29 6.88 0.66 2.28
N PRO A 30 6.24 0.54 3.45
CA PRO A 30 5.17 1.42 3.91
C PRO A 30 5.63 2.82 4.35
N VAL A 31 6.95 3.04 4.47
CA VAL A 31 7.57 4.35 4.78
C VAL A 31 8.99 4.36 4.23
N LEU A 32 9.53 5.54 3.92
CA LEU A 32 10.95 5.70 3.64
C LEU A 32 11.74 5.68 4.96
N GLY A 33 12.55 4.64 5.18
CA GLY A 33 13.31 4.46 6.40
C GLY A 33 14.06 3.12 6.42
N GLY A 34 14.97 2.96 7.38
CA GLY A 34 15.66 1.70 7.62
C GLY A 34 14.88 0.81 8.58
N ILE A 35 14.91 -0.51 8.38
CA ILE A 35 14.38 -1.45 9.37
C ILE A 35 15.24 -1.35 10.63
N SER A 36 14.63 -0.92 11.73
CA SER A 36 15.28 -0.78 13.04
C SER A 36 15.05 -2.00 13.94
N SER A 37 13.97 -2.76 13.70
CA SER A 37 13.73 -4.04 14.36
C SER A 37 13.06 -5.05 13.43
N ASN A 38 13.58 -6.28 13.45
CA ASN A 38 13.04 -7.38 12.66
C ASN A 38 11.83 -8.06 13.33
N TYR A 39 11.13 -8.86 12.54
CA TYR A 39 10.09 -9.79 12.96
C TYR A 39 10.66 -10.97 13.76
N GLY A 40 9.91 -11.49 14.72
CA GLY A 40 10.27 -12.67 15.53
C GLY A 40 10.53 -12.35 17.00
N TYR A 41 11.20 -13.27 17.72
CA TYR A 41 11.43 -13.13 19.15
C TYR A 41 12.52 -12.08 19.45
N ARG A 42 12.18 -11.07 20.25
CA ARG A 42 13.15 -10.11 20.79
C ARG A 42 12.80 -9.71 22.21
N ALA A 43 13.79 -9.24 22.96
CA ALA A 43 13.56 -8.63 24.27
C ALA A 43 12.60 -7.44 24.13
N ASP A 44 11.48 -7.48 24.86
CA ASP A 44 10.51 -6.39 24.93
C ASP A 44 11.21 -5.16 25.52
N PRO A 45 11.22 -4.01 24.83
CA PRO A 45 12.02 -2.86 25.24
C PRO A 45 11.54 -2.19 26.54
N PHE A 46 10.37 -2.58 27.06
CA PHE A 46 9.81 -2.03 28.29
C PHE A 46 9.95 -2.98 29.48
N SER A 47 10.00 -4.30 29.25
CA SER A 47 10.02 -5.33 30.29
C SER A 47 11.26 -6.21 30.27
N GLY A 48 12.10 -6.14 29.22
CA GLY A 48 13.30 -6.95 29.03
C GLY A 48 13.04 -8.43 28.70
N ILE A 49 11.78 -8.87 28.70
CA ILE A 49 11.39 -10.27 28.47
C ILE A 49 11.27 -10.52 26.97
N THR A 50 11.83 -11.62 26.48
CA THR A 50 11.66 -12.03 25.07
C THR A 50 10.19 -12.24 24.73
N LYS A 51 9.66 -11.43 23.81
CA LYS A 51 8.30 -11.53 23.26
C LYS A 51 8.32 -11.67 21.75
N SER A 52 7.26 -12.24 21.20
CA SER A 52 7.02 -12.23 19.76
C SER A 52 6.81 -10.78 19.31
N HIS A 53 7.60 -10.35 18.34
CA HIS A 53 7.39 -9.14 17.58
C HIS A 53 6.72 -9.52 16.25
N ASP A 54 5.41 -9.34 16.19
CA ASP A 54 4.56 -9.83 15.09
C ASP A 54 4.66 -8.95 13.82
N GLY A 55 5.60 -7.99 13.81
CA GLY A 55 5.86 -7.07 12.72
C GLY A 55 7.33 -6.67 12.60
N ILE A 56 7.59 -5.65 11.80
CA ILE A 56 8.88 -4.97 11.71
C ILE A 56 8.71 -3.53 12.19
N ASP A 57 9.77 -2.97 12.80
CA ASP A 57 9.83 -1.55 13.09
C ASP A 57 10.73 -0.88 12.06
N ILE A 58 10.26 0.22 11.50
CA ILE A 58 10.97 1.00 10.50
C ILE A 58 11.21 2.39 11.08
N ALA A 59 12.47 2.72 11.35
CA ALA A 59 12.85 4.02 11.85
C ALA A 59 12.56 5.09 10.78
N ALA A 60 11.77 6.09 11.17
CA ALA A 60 11.37 7.19 10.31
C ALA A 60 11.09 8.42 11.17
N ALA A 61 11.31 9.62 10.62
CA ALA A 61 11.06 10.86 11.33
C ALA A 61 9.57 10.99 11.70
N TYR A 62 9.30 11.64 12.85
CA TYR A 62 7.93 12.01 13.21
C TYR A 62 7.31 12.85 12.08
N GLY A 63 6.08 12.54 11.70
CA GLY A 63 5.39 13.20 10.59
C GLY A 63 5.78 12.69 9.20
N ALA A 64 6.67 11.71 9.07
CA ALA A 64 6.96 11.10 7.77
C ALA A 64 5.69 10.43 7.20
N PRO A 65 5.44 10.50 5.88
CA PRO A 65 4.25 9.92 5.27
C PRO A 65 4.28 8.38 5.32
N ILE A 66 3.15 7.79 5.72
CA ILE A 66 2.90 6.35 5.68
C ILE A 66 2.07 6.04 4.44
N TYR A 67 2.49 5.04 3.68
CA TYR A 67 1.88 4.64 2.42
C TYR A 67 1.21 3.26 2.52
N ALA A 68 0.03 3.11 1.92
CA ALA A 68 -0.57 1.80 1.71
C ALA A 68 0.31 0.96 0.77
N VAL A 69 0.73 -0.21 1.22
CA VAL A 69 1.62 -1.07 0.39
C VAL A 69 0.87 -1.76 -0.74
N GLN A 70 -0.43 -2.01 -0.55
CA GLN A 70 -1.31 -2.63 -1.53
C GLN A 70 -2.71 -1.99 -1.49
N ASP A 71 -3.43 -2.03 -2.60
CA ASP A 71 -4.84 -1.67 -2.68
C ASP A 71 -5.68 -2.44 -1.66
N GLY A 72 -6.72 -1.82 -1.11
CA GLY A 72 -7.60 -2.53 -0.18
C GLY A 72 -8.60 -1.63 0.51
N TYR A 73 -9.34 -2.21 1.44
CA TYR A 73 -10.32 -1.49 2.26
C TYR A 73 -9.82 -1.34 3.69
N VAL A 74 -9.96 -0.14 4.24
CA VAL A 74 -9.61 0.17 5.62
C VAL A 74 -10.59 -0.53 6.55
N THR A 75 -10.12 -1.52 7.29
CA THR A 75 -10.93 -2.23 8.30
C THR A 75 -10.78 -1.63 9.69
N ARG A 76 -9.75 -0.80 9.91
CA ARG A 76 -9.54 -0.08 11.17
C ARG A 76 -8.81 1.24 10.93
N SER A 77 -9.23 2.29 11.63
CA SER A 77 -8.47 3.54 11.74
C SER A 77 -8.78 4.20 13.08
N GLY A 78 -7.82 4.20 14.02
CA GLY A 78 -7.99 4.78 15.36
C GLY A 78 -7.16 4.08 16.43
N TRP A 79 -7.41 4.41 17.70
CA TRP A 79 -6.62 3.91 18.84
C TRP A 79 -6.76 2.39 19.05
N ARG A 80 -5.64 1.69 19.23
CA ARG A 80 -5.54 0.22 19.39
C ARG A 80 -4.55 -0.19 20.49
N GLY A 81 -4.76 0.29 21.71
CA GLY A 81 -3.96 -0.13 22.87
C GLY A 81 -2.46 0.14 22.67
N GLY A 82 -1.63 -0.90 22.79
CA GLY A 82 -0.17 -0.79 22.64
C GLY A 82 0.30 -0.24 21.29
N TYR A 83 -0.48 -0.43 20.22
CA TYR A 83 -0.17 0.08 18.88
C TYR A 83 -0.38 1.60 18.76
N GLY A 84 -1.00 2.26 19.75
CA GLY A 84 -1.37 3.67 19.64
C GLY A 84 -2.43 3.89 18.55
N LEU A 85 -2.31 4.98 17.80
CA LEU A 85 -3.12 5.17 16.60
C LEU A 85 -2.64 4.22 15.51
N ALA A 86 -3.57 3.45 14.96
CA ALA A 86 -3.25 2.43 13.97
C ALA A 86 -4.26 2.41 12.83
N ILE A 87 -3.79 1.96 11.67
CA ILE A 87 -4.59 1.68 10.48
C ILE A 87 -4.44 0.19 10.16
N THR A 88 -5.53 -0.50 9.82
CA THR A 88 -5.47 -1.86 9.25
C THR A 88 -6.21 -1.86 7.92
N ILE A 89 -5.57 -2.39 6.88
CA ILE A 89 -6.13 -2.52 5.53
C ILE A 89 -6.27 -4.00 5.19
N ASP A 90 -7.43 -4.38 4.67
CA ASP A 90 -7.70 -5.69 4.09
C ASP A 90 -7.49 -5.66 2.57
N HIS A 91 -6.61 -6.54 2.08
CA HIS A 91 -6.21 -6.67 0.69
C HIS A 91 -6.86 -7.89 0.03
N HIS A 92 -7.99 -8.35 0.56
CA HIS A 92 -8.69 -9.50 0.01
C HIS A 92 -9.38 -9.19 -1.33
N TYR A 93 -9.21 -10.10 -2.29
CA TYR A 93 -9.85 -10.08 -3.59
C TYR A 93 -10.78 -11.30 -3.69
N PRO A 94 -12.04 -11.21 -3.22
CA PRO A 94 -12.95 -12.35 -3.16
C PRO A 94 -13.32 -12.89 -4.55
N ASP A 95 -13.16 -12.07 -5.60
CA ASP A 95 -13.39 -12.40 -7.00
C ASP A 95 -12.25 -13.20 -7.65
N ILE A 96 -11.09 -13.30 -6.98
CA ILE A 96 -9.89 -13.92 -7.54
C ILE A 96 -9.56 -15.21 -6.78
N PRO A 97 -9.70 -16.39 -7.41
CA PRO A 97 -9.49 -17.67 -6.76
C PRO A 97 -8.02 -17.89 -6.39
N GLY A 98 -7.78 -18.67 -5.33
CA GLY A 98 -6.44 -19.00 -4.86
C GLY A 98 -5.75 -17.87 -4.08
N ILE A 99 -6.38 -16.70 -3.99
CA ILE A 99 -5.84 -15.55 -3.29
C ILE A 99 -6.35 -15.51 -1.84
N PRO A 100 -5.47 -15.71 -0.85
CA PRO A 100 -5.86 -15.73 0.55
C PRO A 100 -6.16 -14.31 1.05
N ARG A 101 -6.89 -14.24 2.16
CA ARG A 101 -7.07 -12.97 2.87
C ARG A 101 -5.74 -12.53 3.49
N ILE A 102 -5.31 -11.31 3.13
CA ILE A 102 -4.09 -10.67 3.62
C ILE A 102 -4.48 -9.32 4.20
N GLN A 103 -3.94 -8.98 5.36
CA GLN A 103 -4.09 -7.65 5.93
C GLN A 103 -2.74 -7.05 6.29
N THR A 104 -2.66 -5.72 6.23
CA THR A 104 -1.52 -4.96 6.74
C THR A 104 -1.95 -4.03 7.86
N THR A 105 -1.12 -3.89 8.89
CA THR A 105 -1.35 -2.96 10.00
C THR A 105 -0.19 -1.98 10.12
N TYR A 106 -0.52 -0.71 10.34
CA TYR A 106 0.39 0.43 10.45
C TYR A 106 0.15 1.06 11.82
N GLY A 107 1.09 0.92 12.75
CA GLY A 107 0.98 1.36 14.13
C GLY A 107 1.93 2.50 14.51
N HIS A 108 1.68 3.05 15.70
CA HIS A 108 2.37 4.20 16.30
C HIS A 108 2.17 5.52 15.54
N ASN A 109 1.12 5.63 14.74
CA ASN A 109 0.87 6.79 13.89
C ASN A 109 0.67 8.06 14.75
N SER A 110 1.07 9.22 14.23
CA SER A 110 0.71 10.52 14.82
C SER A 110 -0.67 10.98 14.33
N TYR A 111 -1.02 10.61 13.10
CA TYR A 111 -2.28 10.95 12.47
C TYR A 111 -2.69 9.89 11.44
N ASN A 112 -3.99 9.66 11.29
CA ASN A 112 -4.57 8.80 10.26
C ASN A 112 -5.44 9.66 9.32
N TYR A 113 -5.15 9.64 8.02
CA TYR A 113 -5.94 10.36 7.02
C TYR A 113 -7.22 9.61 6.62
N VAL A 114 -7.19 8.28 6.71
CA VAL A 114 -8.24 7.41 6.17
C VAL A 114 -9.19 6.90 7.25
N LYS A 115 -10.43 6.58 6.86
CA LYS A 115 -11.49 6.09 7.76
C LYS A 115 -11.89 4.65 7.45
N VAL A 116 -12.52 3.98 8.42
CA VAL A 116 -13.06 2.62 8.22
C VAL A 116 -14.05 2.61 7.05
N GLY A 117 -13.94 1.61 6.17
CA GLY A 117 -14.73 1.45 4.96
C GLY A 117 -14.16 2.15 3.73
N GLU A 118 -13.16 3.00 3.88
CA GLU A 118 -12.52 3.69 2.76
C GLU A 118 -11.67 2.73 1.93
N TYR A 119 -11.77 2.84 0.61
CA TYR A 119 -10.88 2.16 -0.32
C TYR A 119 -9.61 2.99 -0.53
N VAL A 120 -8.46 2.35 -0.44
CA VAL A 120 -7.15 2.99 -0.64
C VAL A 120 -6.38 2.30 -1.76
N ARG A 121 -5.58 3.09 -2.47
CA ARG A 121 -4.69 2.59 -3.53
C ARG A 121 -3.28 2.38 -3.00
N ARG A 122 -2.56 1.44 -3.60
CA ARG A 122 -1.12 1.26 -3.41
C ARG A 122 -0.39 2.58 -3.64
N GLY A 123 0.48 2.94 -2.71
CA GLY A 123 1.23 4.20 -2.73
C GLY A 123 0.42 5.42 -2.29
N GLN A 124 -0.85 5.28 -1.90
CA GLN A 124 -1.61 6.36 -1.28
C GLN A 124 -1.07 6.65 0.13
N VAL A 125 -0.92 7.93 0.46
CA VAL A 125 -0.62 8.35 1.84
C VAL A 125 -1.86 8.11 2.70
N ILE A 126 -1.72 7.31 3.75
CA ILE A 126 -2.81 6.90 4.64
C ILE A 126 -2.69 7.47 6.05
N GLY A 127 -1.50 7.93 6.44
CA GLY A 127 -1.25 8.50 7.76
C GLY A 127 0.16 9.08 7.85
N LEU A 128 0.53 9.48 9.06
CA LEU A 128 1.83 10.04 9.40
C LEU A 128 2.48 9.23 10.52
N VAL A 129 3.80 9.02 10.42
CA VAL A 129 4.62 8.40 11.47
C VAL A 129 4.50 9.20 12.76
N GLY A 130 4.43 8.50 13.88
CA GLY A 130 4.40 9.10 15.20
C GLY A 130 5.19 8.30 16.21
N SER A 131 4.77 8.41 17.47
CA SER A 131 5.29 7.64 18.59
C SER A 131 4.17 7.35 19.61
N THR A 132 2.94 7.17 19.11
CA THR A 132 1.77 6.96 19.98
C THR A 132 1.71 5.53 20.50
N GLY A 133 1.01 5.31 21.63
CA GLY A 133 0.95 3.99 22.26
C GLY A 133 2.27 3.62 22.94
N ARG A 134 2.65 2.35 22.85
CA ARG A 134 3.87 1.81 23.46
C ARG A 134 5.04 1.93 22.48
N SER A 135 5.63 3.11 22.41
CA SER A 135 6.79 3.41 21.57
C SER A 135 7.89 4.09 22.38
N THR A 136 9.15 3.79 22.08
CA THR A 136 10.32 4.44 22.68
C THR A 136 10.82 5.65 21.88
N GLY A 137 10.30 5.87 20.67
CA GLY A 137 10.65 6.99 19.81
C GLY A 137 9.99 6.89 18.42
N PRO A 138 10.13 7.90 17.56
CA PRO A 138 9.46 7.91 16.26
C PRO A 138 9.86 6.72 15.37
N HIS A 139 8.87 5.89 15.00
CA HIS A 139 9.00 4.79 14.06
C HIS A 139 7.63 4.34 13.55
N LEU A 140 7.62 3.57 12.47
CA LEU A 140 6.45 2.83 12.02
C LEU A 140 6.55 1.38 12.48
N HIS A 141 5.55 0.88 13.18
CA HIS A 141 5.36 -0.55 13.39
C HIS A 141 4.48 -1.12 12.27
N PHE A 142 4.99 -2.09 11.52
CA PHE A 142 4.32 -2.65 10.35
C PHE A 142 4.15 -4.17 10.48
N GLU A 143 2.91 -4.63 10.41
CA GLU A 143 2.57 -6.06 10.47
C GLU A 143 1.88 -6.52 9.19
N VAL A 144 2.03 -7.81 8.90
CA VAL A 144 1.27 -8.51 7.87
C VAL A 144 0.58 -9.70 8.52
N THR A 145 -0.69 -9.90 8.21
CA THR A 145 -1.39 -11.15 8.55
C THR A 145 -1.82 -11.87 7.29
N TYR A 146 -1.59 -13.18 7.26
CA TYR A 146 -1.93 -14.08 6.17
C TYR A 146 -2.85 -15.16 6.73
N LYS A 147 -4.07 -15.30 6.19
CA LYS A 147 -5.10 -16.24 6.70
C LYS A 147 -5.33 -16.09 8.22
N GLY A 148 -5.29 -14.84 8.71
CA GLY A 148 -5.52 -14.51 10.12
C GLY A 148 -4.34 -14.81 11.06
N ARG A 149 -3.17 -15.19 10.55
CA ARG A 149 -1.96 -15.44 11.35
C ARG A 149 -0.88 -14.42 11.00
N PRO A 150 -0.01 -14.02 11.95
CA PRO A 150 1.17 -13.21 11.63
C PRO A 150 2.00 -13.83 10.50
N TYR A 151 2.48 -12.97 9.61
CA TYR A 151 3.27 -13.36 8.44
C TYR A 151 4.49 -12.43 8.34
N PRO A 152 5.69 -12.95 8.01
CA PRO A 152 6.88 -12.12 7.91
C PRO A 152 6.69 -10.94 6.92
N PRO A 153 6.77 -9.68 7.38
CA PRO A 153 6.48 -8.53 6.52
C PRO A 153 7.43 -8.42 5.31
N ILE A 154 8.71 -8.77 5.49
CA ILE A 154 9.71 -8.73 4.42
C ILE A 154 9.41 -9.74 3.30
N ASP A 155 8.96 -10.95 3.66
CA ASP A 155 8.55 -11.95 2.68
C ASP A 155 7.36 -11.46 1.86
N TYR A 156 6.38 -10.82 2.51
CA TYR A 156 5.22 -10.27 1.83
C TYR A 156 5.61 -9.14 0.88
N LEU A 157 6.38 -8.15 1.35
CA LEU A 157 6.83 -7.02 0.53
C LEU A 157 7.65 -7.49 -0.68
N THR A 158 8.48 -8.51 -0.52
CA THR A 158 9.28 -9.11 -1.60
C THR A 158 8.39 -9.79 -2.65
N LYS A 159 7.34 -10.49 -2.23
CA LYS A 159 6.41 -11.21 -3.12
C LYS A 159 5.32 -10.31 -3.71
N LEU A 160 5.12 -9.13 -3.15
CA LEU A 160 4.02 -8.23 -3.49
C LEU A 160 3.96 -7.84 -4.97
N PRO A 161 5.08 -7.54 -5.68
CA PRO A 161 5.03 -7.27 -7.12
C PRO A 161 4.40 -8.42 -7.92
N SER A 162 4.80 -9.66 -7.65
CA SER A 162 4.26 -10.85 -8.32
C SER A 162 2.79 -11.08 -7.99
N TYR A 163 2.38 -10.79 -6.75
CA TYR A 163 0.98 -10.89 -6.32
C TYR A 163 0.08 -9.88 -7.05
N VAL A 164 0.53 -8.63 -7.15
CA VAL A 164 -0.18 -7.58 -7.89
C VAL A 164 -0.27 -7.93 -9.38
N ALA A 165 0.83 -8.40 -9.99
CA ALA A 165 0.84 -8.81 -11.39
C ALA A 165 -0.15 -9.96 -11.67
N TYR A 166 -0.25 -10.94 -10.77
CA TYR A 166 -1.23 -12.01 -10.88
C TYR A 166 -2.68 -11.49 -10.85
N ILE A 167 -2.99 -10.58 -9.93
CA ILE A 167 -4.33 -9.94 -9.81
C ILE A 167 -4.69 -9.21 -11.10
N ASP A 168 -3.78 -8.39 -11.61
CA ASP A 168 -3.99 -7.60 -12.83
C ASP A 168 -4.20 -8.50 -14.04
N GLN A 169 -3.38 -9.55 -14.19
CA GLN A 169 -3.51 -10.53 -15.26
C GLN A 169 -4.85 -11.27 -15.21
N TYR A 170 -5.29 -11.68 -14.01
CA TYR A 170 -6.57 -12.38 -13.84
C TYR A 170 -7.74 -11.49 -14.28
N ARG A 171 -7.77 -10.23 -13.82
CA ARG A 171 -8.84 -9.27 -14.16
C ARG A 171 -8.86 -8.91 -15.64
N ALA A 172 -7.70 -8.73 -16.27
CA ALA A 172 -7.64 -8.48 -17.71
C ALA A 172 -8.23 -9.64 -18.52
N ARG A 173 -7.92 -10.89 -18.11
CA ARG A 173 -8.45 -12.09 -18.77
C ARG A 173 -9.97 -12.22 -18.59
N THR A 174 -10.50 -11.97 -17.39
CA THR A 174 -11.95 -12.10 -17.14
C THR A 174 -12.74 -11.03 -17.89
N GLN A 175 -12.27 -9.78 -17.93
CA GLN A 175 -12.88 -8.70 -18.72
C GLN A 175 -12.85 -8.97 -20.23
N TYR A 176 -11.73 -9.49 -20.77
CA TYR A 176 -11.67 -9.87 -22.18
C TYR A 176 -12.69 -10.97 -22.51
N THR A 177 -12.78 -11.97 -21.64
CA THR A 177 -13.71 -13.10 -21.79
C THR A 177 -15.16 -12.62 -21.74
N SER A 178 -15.53 -11.80 -20.74
CA SER A 178 -16.89 -11.24 -20.66
C SER A 178 -17.26 -10.45 -21.90
N ASN A 179 -16.36 -9.57 -22.37
CA ASN A 179 -16.62 -8.75 -23.57
C ASN A 179 -16.76 -9.59 -24.84
N LYS A 180 -15.96 -10.67 -24.99
CA LYS A 180 -16.05 -11.59 -26.13
C LYS A 180 -17.42 -12.29 -26.19
N TYR A 181 -17.96 -12.74 -25.06
CA TYR A 181 -19.24 -13.45 -25.00
C TYR A 181 -20.45 -12.50 -25.00
N SER A 182 -20.36 -11.32 -24.40
CA SER A 182 -21.39 -10.28 -24.52
C SER A 182 -21.56 -9.80 -25.97
N ASN A 183 -20.46 -9.70 -26.72
CA ASN A 183 -20.52 -9.32 -28.15
C ASN A 183 -20.97 -10.48 -29.06
N HIS A 184 -20.71 -11.75 -28.69
CA HIS A 184 -21.25 -12.90 -29.42
C HIS A 184 -22.74 -13.17 -29.14
N GLY A 185 -23.26 -12.74 -27.98
CA GLY A 185 -24.69 -12.84 -27.66
C GLY A 185 -25.59 -11.88 -28.42
N GLN A 186 -25.04 -10.82 -29.04
CA GLN A 186 -25.81 -9.84 -29.82
C GLN A 186 -25.92 -10.15 -31.32
N ILE A 187 -25.18 -11.14 -31.83
CA ILE A 187 -25.18 -11.51 -33.26
C ILE A 187 -26.16 -12.63 -33.64
N ASN A 188 -26.95 -13.17 -32.71
CA ASN A 188 -27.90 -14.26 -32.97
C ASN A 188 -29.39 -13.89 -32.77
N SER A 189 -29.77 -12.60 -32.84
CA SER A 189 -31.18 -12.17 -32.71
C SER A 189 -31.87 -11.77 -34.02
N TYR A 190 -31.27 -12.06 -35.18
CA TYR A 190 -31.95 -11.90 -36.47
C TYR A 190 -31.90 -13.19 -37.30
N ARG A 191 -33.06 -13.87 -37.33
CA ARG A 191 -33.54 -14.86 -38.31
C ARG A 191 -33.04 -16.29 -38.19
#